data_AF-A0AAD6N6N5-F1
#
_entry.id   AF-A0AAD6N6N5-F1
#
_cell.length_a   1.000
_cell.length_b   1.000
_cell.length_c   1.000
_cell.angle_alpha   90.00
_cell.angle_beta   90.00
_cell.angle_gamma   90.00
#
_symmetry.space_group_name_H-M   'P 1'
#
loop_
_entity.id
_entity.type
_entity.pdbx_description
1 polymer ?
#
loop_
_entity_poly.entity_id
_entity_poly.type
_entity_poly.pdbx_seq_one_letter_code
_entity_poly.pdbx_strand_id
1 'polypeptide(L)' 'MGIANLAFRLADIFRSLTSQRLDVAFKTMQEIQRSKADKVVVIEMFHVKSYEETYMLDKSFADPTTVRIFHV' A
#
# COMPACT_ATOMS: atom_id res chain seq x y z
N MET A 1 6.85 22.33 15.81
CA MET A 1 5.86 21.45 15.16
C MET A 1 6.65 20.41 14.40
N GLY A 2 6.97 19.29 15.06
CA GLY A 2 7.97 18.34 14.58
C GLY A 2 7.54 17.70 13.28
N ILE A 3 8.48 17.52 12.36
CA ILE A 3 8.31 16.73 11.13
C ILE A 3 7.88 15.34 11.59
N ALA A 4 6.57 15.04 11.56
CA ALA A 4 6.13 13.66 11.61
C ALA A 4 6.75 12.99 10.38
N ASN A 5 7.72 12.10 10.62
CA ASN A 5 8.50 11.40 9.60
C ASN A 5 7.56 10.96 8.48
N LEU A 6 7.83 11.37 7.24
CA LEU A 6 6.98 11.05 6.09
C LEU A 6 6.69 9.54 6.05
N ALA A 7 7.67 8.71 6.37
CA ALA A 7 7.50 7.25 6.46
C ALA A 7 6.41 6.84 7.47
N PHE A 8 6.33 7.49 8.63
CA PHE A 8 5.31 7.19 9.64
C PHE A 8 3.90 7.57 9.15
N ARG A 9 3.76 8.73 8.51
CA ARG A 9 2.48 9.15 7.92
C ARG A 9 2.06 8.23 6.77
N LEU A 10 3.00 7.82 5.92
CA LEU A 10 2.75 6.87 4.83
C LEU A 10 2.30 5.51 5.37
N ALA A 11 2.94 5.01 6.42
CA ALA A 11 2.56 3.75 7.06
C ALA A 11 1.14 3.79 7.63
N ASP A 12 0.76 4.88 8.30
CA ASP A 12 -0.58 5.04 8.86
C ASP A 12 -1.66 5.11 7.77
N ILE A 13 -1.39 5.86 6.71
CA ILE A 13 -2.24 5.95 5.52
C ILE A 13 -2.43 4.58 4.86
N PHE A 14 -1.33 3.85 4.64
CA PHE A 14 -1.34 2.52 4.02
C PHE A 14 -2.15 1.50 4.81
N ARG A 15 -2.02 1.50 6.13
CA ARG A 15 -2.80 0.61 7.01
C ARG A 15 -4.29 0.93 6.95
N SER A 16 -4.65 2.21 6.89
CA SER A 16 -6.02 2.68 7.14
C SER A 16 -6.88 2.81 5.87
N LEU A 17 -6.26 2.95 4.70
CA LEU A 17 -6.97 3.22 3.45
C LEU A 17 -6.97 2.02 2.49
N THR A 18 -8.00 1.96 1.64
CA THR A 18 -8.04 1.07 0.48
C THR A 18 -7.16 1.58 -0.66
N SER A 19 -6.81 0.72 -1.62
CA SER A 19 -6.02 1.08 -2.80
C SER A 19 -6.55 2.34 -3.50
N GLN A 20 -7.86 2.42 -3.74
CA GLN A 20 -8.51 3.58 -4.37
C GLN A 20 -8.32 4.88 -3.57
N ARG A 21 -8.33 4.81 -2.24
CA ARG A 21 -8.17 5.99 -1.37
C ARG A 21 -6.70 6.36 -1.16
N LEU A 22 -5.77 5.43 -1.35
CA LEU A 22 -4.33 5.70 -1.32
C LEU A 22 -3.88 6.61 -2.46
N ASP A 23 -4.33 6.36 -3.69
CA ASP A 23 -4.00 7.22 -4.85
C ASP A 23 -4.39 8.68 -4.61
N VAL A 24 -5.60 8.91 -4.09
CA VAL A 24 -6.08 10.25 -3.75
C VAL A 24 -5.25 10.88 -2.64
N ALA A 25 -4.93 10.13 -1.58
CA ALA A 25 -4.13 10.61 -0.46
C ALA A 25 -2.72 11.04 -0.93
N PHE A 26 -2.05 10.21 -1.73
CA PHE A 26 -0.69 10.49 -2.22
C PHE A 26 -0.63 11.70 -3.17
N LYS A 27 -1.68 11.94 -3.96
CA LYS A 27 -1.78 13.14 -4.82
C LYS A 27 -1.86 14.45 -4.03
N THR A 28 -2.38 14.41 -2.81
CA THR A 28 -2.54 15.62 -1.97
C THR A 28 -1.31 15.97 -1.14
N MET A 29 -0.34 15.06 -1.02
CA MET A 29 0.87 15.25 -0.22
C MET A 29 2.00 15.92 -1.01
N GLN A 30 2.33 17.17 -0.66
CA GLN A 30 3.37 17.94 -1.35
C GLN A 30 4.77 17.32 -1.25
N GLU A 31 5.10 16.66 -0.13
CA GLU A 31 6.41 16.01 0.03
C GLU A 31 6.64 14.95 -1.06
N ILE A 32 5.62 14.13 -1.34
CA ILE A 32 5.66 13.13 -2.41
C ILE A 32 5.79 13.80 -3.78
N GLN A 33 5.04 14.87 -4.03
CA GLN A 33 5.09 15.53 -5.35
C GLN A 33 6.46 16.11 -5.70
N ARG A 34 7.25 16.49 -4.68
CA ARG A 34 8.57 17.10 -4.84
C ARG A 34 9.73 16.11 -4.87
N SER A 35 9.50 14.85 -4.50
CA SER A 35 10.57 13.84 -4.34
C SER A 35 10.35 12.64 -5.25
N LYS A 36 11.31 12.38 -6.14
CA LYS A 36 11.26 11.21 -7.04
C LYS A 36 11.30 9.89 -6.25
N ALA A 37 12.06 9.84 -5.17
CA ALA A 37 12.16 8.65 -4.33
C ALA A 37 10.80 8.37 -3.65
N ASP A 38 10.17 9.38 -3.09
CA ASP A 38 8.88 9.23 -2.42
C ASP A 38 7.76 8.85 -3.41
N LYS A 39 7.82 9.32 -4.66
CA LYS A 39 6.91 8.87 -5.74
C LYS A 39 7.02 7.38 -6.02
N VAL A 40 8.23 6.83 -6.04
CA VAL A 40 8.43 5.39 -6.24
C VAL A 40 7.86 4.61 -5.05
N VAL A 41 8.16 5.06 -3.83
CA VAL A 41 7.65 4.43 -2.60
C VAL A 41 6.11 4.35 -2.62
N VAL A 42 5.41 5.43 -2.95
CA VAL A 42 3.94 5.42 -2.96
C VAL A 42 3.34 4.55 -4.06
N ILE A 43 4.01 4.41 -5.21
CA ILE A 43 3.59 3.50 -6.29
C ILE A 43 3.71 2.05 -5.80
N GLU A 44 4.83 1.69 -5.17
CA GLU A 44 5.00 0.34 -4.61
C GLU A 44 3.99 0.06 -3.50
N MET A 45 3.71 1.03 -2.63
CA MET A 45 2.65 0.91 -1.63
C MET A 45 1.28 0.67 -2.28
N PHE A 46 0.96 1.36 -3.38
CA PHE A 46 -0.28 1.10 -4.12
C PHE A 46 -0.33 -0.32 -4.69
N HIS A 47 0.78 -0.81 -5.26
CA HIS A 47 0.86 -2.17 -5.79
C HIS A 47 0.67 -3.23 -4.69
N VAL A 48 1.35 -3.07 -3.55
CA VAL A 48 1.21 -3.98 -2.40
C VAL A 48 -0.24 -3.99 -1.90
N LYS A 49 -0.87 -2.81 -1.74
CA LYS A 49 -2.25 -2.75 -1.26
C LYS A 49 -3.22 -3.42 -2.22
N SER A 50 -3.07 -3.18 -3.52
CA SER A 50 -3.91 -3.78 -4.56
C SER A 50 -3.78 -5.31 -4.58
N TYR A 51 -2.55 -5.81 -4.36
CA TYR A 51 -2.31 -7.25 -4.20
C TYR A 51 -2.98 -7.81 -2.95
N GLU A 52 -2.81 -7.17 -1.79
CA GLU A 52 -3.45 -7.60 -0.53
C GLU A 52 -4.97 -7.67 -0.66
N GLU A 53 -5.59 -6.64 -1.23
CA GLU A 53 -7.04 -6.60 -1.45
C GLU A 53 -7.50 -7.73 -2.39
N THR A 54 -6.80 -7.94 -3.49
CA THR A 54 -7.11 -9.02 -4.45
C THR A 54 -6.93 -10.40 -3.83
N TYR A 55 -5.86 -10.61 -3.05
CA TYR A 55 -5.57 -11.87 -2.37
C TYR A 55 -6.59 -12.18 -1.26
N MET A 56 -7.02 -11.16 -0.52
CA MET A 56 -8.06 -11.33 0.50
C MET A 56 -9.42 -11.64 -0.14
N LEU A 57 -9.73 -11.04 -1.29
CA LEU A 57 -10.90 -11.41 -2.09
C LEU A 57 -10.79 -12.88 -2.53
N ASP A 58 -9.67 -13.29 -3.12
CA ASP A 58 -9.45 -14.67 -3.57
C ASP A 58 -9.57 -15.69 -2.42
N LYS A 59 -9.03 -15.39 -1.23
CA LYS A 59 -9.23 -16.19 -0.01
C LYS A 59 -10.68 -16.25 0.45
N SER A 60 -11.44 -15.17 0.31
CA SER A 60 -12.86 -15.18 0.65
C SER A 60 -13.68 -16.02 -0.33
N PHE A 61 -13.19 -16.21 -1.56
CA PHE A 61 -13.75 -17.12 -2.56
C PHE A 61 -13.19 -18.55 -2.46
N ALA A 62 -12.05 -18.74 -1.78
CA ALA A 62 -11.32 -20.01 -1.69
C ALA A 62 -11.08 -20.43 -0.24
N ASP A 63 -12.03 -21.18 0.32
CA ASP A 63 -11.74 -22.23 1.30
C ASP A 63 -12.32 -23.53 0.71
N PRO A 64 -11.57 -24.64 0.58
CA PRO A 64 -10.52 -25.06 1.51
C PRO A 64 -9.19 -25.52 0.87
N THR A 65 -8.12 -25.42 1.67
CA THR A 65 -6.86 -26.19 1.53
C THR A 65 -6.09 -26.00 0.22
N THR A 66 -5.31 -24.92 0.09
CA THR A 66 -4.19 -24.95 -0.86
C THR A 66 -2.94 -24.36 -0.22
N VAL A 67 -2.14 -25.25 0.38
CA VAL A 67 -0.75 -24.95 0.76
C VAL A 67 0.05 -24.86 -0.54
N ARG A 68 0.42 -23.65 -0.97
CA ARG A 68 1.43 -23.47 -2.02
C ARG A 68 2.80 -23.28 -1.37
N ILE A 69 3.61 -24.32 -1.43
CA ILE A 69 5.04 -24.26 -1.13
C ILE A 69 5.75 -23.76 -2.38
N PHE A 70 6.45 -22.63 -2.28
CA PHE A 70 7.39 -22.19 -3.30
C PHE A 70 8.78 -22.73 -2.94
N HIS A 71 9.38 -23.52 -3.83
CA HIS A 71 10.81 -23.85 -3.75
C HIS A 71 11.59 -22.78 -4.51
N VAL A 72 12.69 -22.32 -3.89
CA VAL A 72 13.68 -21.40 -4.46
C VAL A 72 14.78 -22.21 -5.13
#